data_AF-A0A7S4UCW9-F1
#
_entry.id   AF-A0A7S4UCW9-F1
#
_cell.length_a   1.000
_cell.length_b   1.000
_cell.length_c   1.000
_cell.angle_alpha   90.00
_cell.angle_beta   90.00
_cell.angle_gamma   90.00
#
_symmetry.space_group_name_H-M   'P 1'
#
loop_
_entity.id
_entity.type
_entity.pdbx_description
1 polymer ?
#
loop_
_entity_poly.entity_id
_entity_poly.type
_entity_poly.pdbx_seq_one_letter_code
_entity_poly.pdbx_strand_id
1 'polypeptide(L)'
;GRWWPRAVRLLARMREAAAEPGAIARNAAMGSCEQRWPLCLELLDGALRAHLEPDALSFAAAMSACETSLRWELALGLLGGSAALGLETATALVNVVVSACGKGQRWETACGLLGESWGVCGRAPDVVTYNSAVSACGHRQQLEHAFALISEMRSQRLSPDEFTFTFAVAACERRGDWPEALR
;
A
#
# COMPACT_ATOMS: atom_id res chain seq x y z
N GLY A 1 3.28 -6.97 17.82
CA GLY A 1 3.73 -5.70 18.45
C GLY A 1 4.33 -5.79 19.86
N ARG A 2 5.36 -6.61 20.15
CA ARG A 2 6.08 -6.56 21.47
C ARG A 2 7.60 -6.43 21.39
N TRP A 3 8.19 -6.41 20.18
CA TRP A 3 9.64 -6.55 20.00
C TRP A 3 10.35 -5.26 19.54
N TRP A 4 9.62 -4.23 19.09
CA TRP A 4 10.20 -2.97 18.57
C TRP A 4 11.12 -2.24 19.58
N PRO A 5 10.76 -2.09 20.87
CA PRO A 5 11.61 -1.33 21.80
C PRO A 5 12.92 -2.05 22.09
N ARG A 6 12.94 -3.39 21.89
CA ARG A 6 14.13 -4.22 21.95
C ARG A 6 14.91 -4.15 20.65
N ALA A 7 14.25 -4.20 19.50
CA ALA A 7 14.89 -4.08 18.18
C ALA A 7 15.63 -2.73 18.01
N VAL A 8 15.00 -1.63 18.42
CA VAL A 8 15.64 -0.29 18.33
C VAL A 8 16.73 -0.10 19.36
N ARG A 9 16.58 -0.64 20.58
CA ARG A 9 17.69 -0.68 21.56
C ARG A 9 18.85 -1.53 21.08
N LEU A 10 18.58 -2.64 20.39
CA LEU A 10 19.60 -3.50 19.81
C LEU A 10 20.34 -2.76 18.67
N LEU A 11 19.61 -2.07 17.79
CA LEU A 11 20.17 -1.23 16.73
C LEU A 11 21.02 -0.08 17.26
N ALA A 12 20.56 0.62 18.30
CA ALA A 12 21.30 1.70 18.95
C ALA A 12 22.61 1.18 19.58
N ARG A 13 22.55 0.05 20.29
CA ARG A 13 23.74 -0.59 20.88
C ARG A 13 24.73 -1.12 19.84
N MET A 14 24.26 -1.61 18.69
CA MET A 14 25.14 -2.04 17.61
C MET A 14 25.88 -0.85 16.97
N ARG A 15 25.16 0.28 16.77
CA ARG A 15 25.78 1.55 16.32
C ARG A 15 26.83 2.08 17.30
N GLU A 16 26.55 2.04 18.60
CA GLU A 16 27.51 2.43 19.65
C GLU A 16 28.74 1.51 19.69
N ALA A 17 28.57 0.23 19.32
CA ALA A 17 29.64 -0.76 19.27
C ALA A 17 30.45 -0.74 17.95
N ALA A 18 30.22 0.23 17.04
CA ALA A 18 30.76 0.27 15.68
C ALA A 18 30.50 -1.02 14.85
N ALA A 19 29.54 -1.83 15.27
CA ALA A 19 29.10 -3.02 14.57
C ALA A 19 27.93 -2.64 13.67
N GLU A 20 28.12 -2.72 12.35
CA GLU A 20 27.01 -2.46 11.44
C GLU A 20 25.86 -3.45 11.69
N PRO A 21 24.63 -2.97 11.92
CA PRO A 21 23.50 -3.86 12.03
C PRO A 21 23.35 -4.68 10.74
N GLY A 22 23.38 -6.00 10.85
CA GLY A 22 23.10 -6.86 9.71
C GLY A 22 21.70 -6.60 9.15
N ALA A 23 21.49 -6.84 7.85
CA ALA A 23 20.22 -6.62 7.15
C ALA A 23 19.02 -7.22 7.91
N ILE A 24 19.19 -8.39 8.52
CA ILE A 24 18.15 -9.09 9.32
C ILE A 24 17.68 -8.27 10.54
N ALA A 25 18.58 -7.64 11.29
CA ALA A 25 18.24 -6.87 12.48
C ALA A 25 17.50 -5.56 12.11
N ARG A 26 17.87 -4.96 10.98
CA ARG A 26 17.24 -3.76 10.44
C ARG A 26 15.85 -4.09 9.87
N ASN A 27 15.71 -5.19 9.14
CA ASN A 27 14.45 -5.70 8.60
C ASN A 27 13.46 -6.07 9.71
N ALA A 28 13.94 -6.72 10.78
CA ALA A 28 13.13 -7.02 11.95
C ALA A 28 12.65 -5.76 12.68
N ALA A 29 13.45 -4.68 12.68
CA ALA A 29 13.02 -3.39 13.22
C ALA A 29 12.00 -2.71 12.31
N MET A 30 12.22 -2.69 10.99
CA MET A 30 11.29 -2.10 10.01
C MET A 30 9.93 -2.78 10.03
N GLY A 31 9.87 -4.12 10.10
CA GLY A 31 8.61 -4.88 10.21
C GLY A 31 7.81 -4.63 11.50
N SER A 32 8.37 -3.90 12.47
CA SER A 32 7.71 -3.57 13.74
C SER A 32 7.28 -2.09 13.86
N CYS A 33 7.42 -1.32 12.78
CA CYS A 33 7.23 0.13 12.76
C CYS A 33 5.86 0.58 12.22
N GLU A 34 4.81 -0.23 12.39
CA GLU A 34 3.45 0.00 11.87
C GLU A 34 2.85 1.39 12.17
N GLN A 35 3.36 2.15 13.14
CA GLN A 35 2.89 3.52 13.46
C GLN A 35 4.00 4.60 13.43
N ARG A 36 5.20 4.28 12.96
CA ARG A 36 6.36 5.19 12.98
C ARG A 36 7.04 5.26 11.62
N TRP A 37 6.30 5.72 10.62
CA TRP A 37 6.79 5.90 9.25
C TRP A 37 8.09 6.71 9.12
N PRO A 38 8.40 7.77 9.91
CA PRO A 38 9.65 8.50 9.73
C PRO A 38 10.87 7.64 10.06
N LEU A 39 10.76 6.82 11.12
CA LEU A 39 11.83 5.92 11.54
C LEU A 39 12.05 4.79 10.53
N CYS A 40 10.99 4.27 9.90
CA CYS A 40 11.12 3.33 8.78
C CYS A 40 11.93 3.91 7.62
N LEU A 41 11.64 5.16 7.25
CA LEU A 41 12.34 5.84 6.16
C LEU A 41 13.79 6.14 6.51
N GLU A 42 14.09 6.57 7.74
CA GLU A 42 15.47 6.76 8.20
C GLU A 42 16.27 5.46 8.19
N LEU A 43 15.64 4.33 8.55
CA LEU A 43 16.28 3.02 8.52
C LEU A 43 16.54 2.55 7.08
N LEU A 44 15.61 2.82 6.16
CA LEU A 44 15.75 2.50 4.74
C LEU A 44 16.80 3.39 4.07
N ASP A 45 16.79 4.70 4.31
CA ASP A 45 17.79 5.66 3.82
C ASP A 45 19.18 5.31 4.36
N GLY A 46 19.27 4.95 5.64
CA GLY A 46 20.51 4.44 6.23
C GLY A 46 21.01 3.14 5.58
N ALA A 47 20.11 2.24 5.17
CA ALA A 47 20.49 1.02 4.46
C ALA A 47 21.00 1.31 3.04
N LEU A 48 20.32 2.20 2.30
CA LEU A 48 20.74 2.64 0.97
C LEU A 48 22.11 3.33 1.00
N ARG A 49 22.36 4.21 1.96
CA ARG A 49 23.65 4.90 2.14
C ARG A 49 24.79 3.97 2.52
N ALA A 50 24.49 2.86 3.19
CA ALA A 50 25.48 1.85 3.55
C ALA A 50 25.78 0.88 2.38
N HIS A 51 25.24 1.12 1.17
CA HIS A 51 25.34 0.21 0.02
C HIS A 51 24.88 -1.22 0.32
N LEU A 52 24.00 -1.38 1.30
CA LEU A 52 23.36 -2.66 1.58
C LEU A 52 22.13 -2.73 0.67
N GLU A 53 22.05 -3.77 -0.16
CA GLU A 53 20.90 -4.00 -1.04
C GLU A 53 19.64 -4.17 -0.19
N PRO A 54 18.73 -3.18 -0.15
CA PRO A 54 17.48 -3.34 0.56
C PRO A 54 16.64 -4.36 -0.21
N ASP A 55 16.20 -5.40 0.48
CA ASP A 55 15.34 -6.42 -0.10
C ASP A 55 13.88 -5.92 -0.22
N ALA A 56 13.05 -6.66 -0.95
CA ALA A 56 11.62 -6.36 -1.08
C ALA A 56 10.91 -6.24 0.28
N LEU A 57 11.42 -6.92 1.32
CA LEU A 57 10.89 -6.86 2.68
C LEU A 57 11.12 -5.49 3.34
N SER A 58 12.28 -4.89 3.10
CA SER A 58 12.62 -3.53 3.59
C SER A 58 11.67 -2.48 3.01
N PHE A 59 11.43 -2.55 1.70
CA PHE A 59 10.47 -1.66 1.03
C PHE A 59 9.03 -1.93 1.49
N ALA A 60 8.61 -3.20 1.60
CA ALA A 60 7.27 -3.55 2.07
C ALA A 60 6.99 -2.97 3.46
N ALA A 61 7.93 -3.11 4.39
CA ALA A 61 7.77 -2.58 5.75
C ALA A 61 7.68 -1.04 5.79
N ALA A 62 8.49 -0.34 4.98
CA ALA A 62 8.42 1.11 4.86
C ALA A 62 7.10 1.58 4.24
N MET A 63 6.62 0.88 3.20
CA MET A 63 5.38 1.20 2.50
C MET A 63 4.15 0.91 3.35
N SER A 64 4.11 -0.20 4.10
CA SER A 64 3.04 -0.50 5.04
C SER A 64 2.97 0.53 6.18
N ALA A 65 4.11 1.02 6.66
CA ALA A 65 4.13 2.12 7.63
C ALA A 65 3.62 3.45 7.02
N CYS A 66 3.85 3.69 5.73
CA CYS A 66 3.28 4.84 5.02
C CYS A 66 1.76 4.71 4.82
N GLU A 67 1.27 3.50 4.55
CA GLU A 67 -0.15 3.18 4.40
C GLU A 67 -0.94 3.47 5.68
N THR A 68 -0.48 2.98 6.83
CA THR A 68 -1.12 3.23 8.13
C THR A 68 -1.09 4.71 8.53
N SER A 69 -0.13 5.47 8.00
CA SER A 69 0.07 6.88 8.29
C SER A 69 -0.55 7.82 7.26
N LEU A 70 -1.30 7.28 6.28
CA LEU A 70 -1.96 8.03 5.19
C LEU A 70 -0.98 8.85 4.31
N ARG A 71 0.29 8.42 4.22
CA ARG A 71 1.35 9.08 3.45
C ARG A 71 1.50 8.44 2.07
N TRP A 72 0.48 8.59 1.25
CA TRP A 72 0.40 7.96 -0.08
C TRP A 72 1.50 8.45 -1.03
N GLU A 73 1.93 9.72 -0.93
CA GLU A 73 3.00 10.28 -1.75
C GLU A 73 4.34 9.58 -1.51
N LEU A 74 4.63 9.29 -0.25
CA LEU A 74 5.86 8.60 0.15
C LEU A 74 5.81 7.13 -0.28
N ALA A 75 4.65 6.48 -0.14
CA ALA A 75 4.45 5.10 -0.61
C ALA A 75 4.65 4.97 -2.13
N LEU A 76 4.14 5.93 -2.92
CA LEU A 76 4.37 6.00 -4.37
C LEU A 76 5.85 6.21 -4.71
N GLY A 77 6.52 7.14 -4.02
CA GLY A 77 7.95 7.40 -4.23
C GLY A 77 8.81 6.17 -3.92
N LEU A 78 8.47 5.42 -2.86
CA LEU A 78 9.14 4.17 -2.51
C LEU A 78 8.91 3.07 -3.55
N LEU A 79 7.72 2.97 -4.14
CA LEU A 79 7.44 2.02 -5.23
C LEU A 79 8.25 2.36 -6.49
N GLY A 80 8.35 3.65 -6.83
CA GLY A 80 9.21 4.08 -7.94
C GLY A 80 10.69 3.79 -7.68
N GLY A 81 11.14 3.95 -6.42
CA GLY A 81 12.50 3.61 -5.99
C GLY A 81 12.79 2.11 -6.05
N SER A 82 11.86 1.25 -5.65
CA SER A 82 12.04 -0.21 -5.75
C SER A 82 12.06 -0.70 -7.19
N ALA A 83 11.23 -0.12 -8.06
CA ALA A 83 11.24 -0.41 -9.50
C ALA A 83 12.58 -0.01 -10.15
N ALA A 84 13.15 1.13 -9.77
CA ALA A 84 14.46 1.58 -10.27
C ALA A 84 15.63 0.68 -9.83
N LEU A 85 15.48 -0.04 -8.72
CA LEU A 85 16.46 -1.02 -8.23
C LEU A 85 16.31 -2.41 -8.87
N GLY A 86 15.36 -2.58 -9.80
CA GLY A 86 15.13 -3.87 -10.46
C GLY A 86 14.63 -4.96 -9.51
N LEU A 87 14.18 -4.59 -8.31
CA LEU A 87 13.45 -5.51 -7.44
C LEU A 87 12.16 -5.84 -8.20
N GLU A 88 11.98 -7.11 -8.60
CA GLU A 88 10.71 -7.57 -9.16
C GLU A 88 9.59 -7.01 -8.29
N THR A 89 8.82 -6.05 -8.83
CA THR A 89 7.89 -5.24 -8.07
C THR A 89 6.83 -6.16 -7.52
N ALA A 90 7.07 -6.66 -6.30
CA ALA A 90 6.24 -7.69 -5.72
C ALA A 90 4.82 -7.14 -5.65
N THR A 91 3.83 -7.92 -6.10
CA THR A 91 2.41 -7.54 -6.08
C THR A 91 1.98 -6.98 -4.73
N ALA A 92 2.58 -7.47 -3.64
CA ALA A 92 2.36 -6.97 -2.28
C ALA A 92 2.68 -5.47 -2.13
N LEU A 93 3.74 -4.96 -2.77
CA LEU A 93 4.10 -3.54 -2.72
C LEU A 93 3.05 -2.68 -3.41
N VAL A 94 2.59 -3.11 -4.59
CA VAL A 94 1.56 -2.39 -5.36
C VAL A 94 0.24 -2.36 -4.60
N ASN A 95 -0.19 -3.48 -4.02
CA ASN A 95 -1.40 -3.53 -3.19
C ASN A 95 -1.35 -2.55 -2.02
N VAL A 96 -0.20 -2.45 -1.34
CA VAL A 96 0.01 -1.49 -0.24
C VAL A 96 -0.09 -0.05 -0.73
N VAL A 97 0.48 0.28 -1.90
CA VAL A 97 0.35 1.64 -2.47
C VAL A 97 -1.07 1.96 -2.89
N VAL A 98 -1.77 1.03 -3.53
CA VAL A 98 -3.17 1.22 -3.93
C VAL A 98 -4.05 1.41 -2.69
N SER A 99 -3.85 0.62 -1.64
CA SER A 99 -4.53 0.82 -0.34
C SER A 99 -4.22 2.21 0.24
N ALA A 100 -2.95 2.63 0.24
CA ALA A 100 -2.54 3.95 0.73
C ALA A 100 -3.17 5.09 -0.09
N CYS A 101 -3.16 4.98 -1.43
CA CYS A 101 -3.79 5.94 -2.35
C CYS A 101 -5.31 5.98 -2.18
N GLY A 102 -5.92 4.81 -1.95
CA GLY A 102 -7.34 4.67 -1.65
C GLY A 102 -7.73 5.44 -0.40
N LYS A 103 -7.00 5.20 0.70
CA LYS A 103 -7.17 5.95 1.96
C LYS A 103 -6.85 7.45 1.81
N GLY A 104 -5.93 7.80 0.92
CA GLY A 104 -5.60 9.18 0.53
C GLY A 104 -6.61 9.85 -0.41
N GLN A 105 -7.70 9.17 -0.79
CA GLN A 105 -8.70 9.64 -1.75
C GLN A 105 -8.12 10.05 -3.12
N ARG A 106 -7.06 9.37 -3.55
CA ARG A 106 -6.39 9.53 -4.85
C ARG A 106 -6.85 8.43 -5.81
N TRP A 107 -8.08 8.55 -6.28
CA TRP A 107 -8.74 7.53 -7.09
C TRP A 107 -8.03 7.32 -8.44
N GLU A 108 -7.54 8.37 -9.09
CA GLU A 108 -6.88 8.27 -10.39
C GLU A 108 -5.64 7.37 -10.31
N THR A 109 -4.83 7.60 -9.28
CA THR A 109 -3.58 6.87 -9.05
C THR A 109 -3.85 5.44 -8.59
N ALA A 110 -4.86 5.23 -7.74
CA ALA A 110 -5.28 3.91 -7.30
C ALA A 110 -5.78 3.05 -8.48
N CYS A 111 -6.64 3.60 -9.35
CA CYS A 111 -7.16 2.92 -10.53
C CYS A 111 -6.06 2.64 -11.56
N GLY A 112 -5.19 3.62 -11.83
CA GLY A 112 -4.07 3.44 -12.76
C GLY A 112 -3.12 2.33 -12.33
N LEU A 113 -2.72 2.33 -11.06
CA LEU A 113 -1.86 1.28 -10.50
C LEU A 113 -2.52 -0.11 -10.52
N LEU A 114 -3.83 -0.19 -10.26
CA LEU A 114 -4.58 -1.46 -10.39
C LEU A 114 -4.54 -1.99 -11.82
N GLY A 115 -4.79 -1.15 -12.82
CA GLY A 115 -4.74 -1.54 -14.23
C GLY A 115 -3.33 -1.98 -14.67
N GLU A 116 -2.29 -1.28 -14.23
CA GLU A 116 -0.89 -1.63 -14.53
C GLU A 116 -0.47 -2.93 -13.82
N SER A 117 -0.93 -3.14 -12.58
CA SER A 117 -0.57 -4.31 -11.77
C SER A 117 -1.03 -5.63 -12.38
N TRP A 118 -2.17 -5.63 -13.08
CA TRP A 118 -2.72 -6.80 -13.74
C TRP A 118 -1.83 -7.30 -14.88
N GLY A 119 -1.27 -6.37 -15.66
CA GLY A 119 -0.44 -6.69 -16.82
C GLY A 119 1.01 -7.06 -16.48
N VAL A 120 1.56 -6.50 -15.40
CA VAL A 120 2.99 -6.61 -15.07
C VAL A 120 3.28 -7.73 -14.07
N CYS A 121 2.43 -7.93 -13.07
CA CYS A 121 2.74 -8.82 -11.94
C CYS A 121 2.06 -10.19 -12.01
N GLY A 122 1.15 -10.41 -12.97
CA GLY A 122 0.48 -11.71 -13.20
C GLY A 122 -0.33 -12.25 -12.01
N ARG A 123 -0.59 -11.41 -10.99
CA ARG A 123 -1.25 -11.80 -9.75
C ARG A 123 -2.34 -10.79 -9.41
N ALA A 124 -3.55 -11.32 -9.21
CA ALA A 124 -4.74 -10.51 -9.00
C ALA A 124 -4.62 -9.66 -7.71
N PRO A 125 -5.02 -8.37 -7.76
CA PRO A 125 -5.25 -7.57 -6.57
C PRO A 125 -6.25 -8.26 -5.64
N ASP A 126 -6.09 -8.07 -4.33
CA ASP A 126 -7.01 -8.66 -3.35
C ASP A 126 -8.25 -7.79 -3.10
N VAL A 127 -9.23 -8.34 -2.37
CA VAL A 127 -10.48 -7.65 -2.02
C VAL A 127 -10.22 -6.31 -1.32
N VAL A 128 -9.22 -6.26 -0.42
CA VAL A 128 -8.90 -5.04 0.33
C VAL A 128 -8.40 -3.93 -0.61
N THR A 129 -7.62 -4.32 -1.60
CA THR A 129 -7.07 -3.42 -2.61
C THR A 129 -8.18 -2.79 -3.47
N TYR A 130 -9.11 -3.62 -3.96
CA TYR A 130 -10.27 -3.12 -4.71
C TYR A 130 -11.18 -2.23 -3.86
N ASN A 131 -11.51 -2.65 -2.63
CA ASN A 131 -12.39 -1.87 -1.76
C ASN A 131 -11.79 -0.49 -1.46
N SER A 132 -10.47 -0.41 -1.32
CA SER A 132 -9.77 0.87 -1.13
C SER A 132 -9.88 1.79 -2.34
N ALA A 133 -9.75 1.25 -3.56
CA ALA A 133 -9.91 2.02 -4.80
C ALA A 133 -11.37 2.44 -5.04
N VAL A 134 -12.33 1.54 -4.80
CA VAL A 134 -13.78 1.83 -4.90
C VAL A 134 -14.18 2.92 -3.90
N SER A 135 -13.70 2.84 -2.66
CA SER A 135 -13.96 3.86 -1.64
C SER A 135 -13.43 5.23 -2.07
N ALA A 136 -12.20 5.31 -2.61
CA ALA A 136 -11.65 6.55 -3.13
C ALA A 136 -12.48 7.13 -4.29
N CYS A 137 -12.93 6.28 -5.23
CA CYS A 137 -13.81 6.69 -6.32
C CYS A 137 -15.15 7.24 -5.79
N GLY A 138 -15.77 6.55 -4.83
CA GLY A 138 -17.04 6.95 -4.22
C GLY A 138 -16.98 8.27 -3.45
N HIS A 139 -15.85 8.55 -2.77
CA HIS A 139 -15.62 9.83 -2.12
C HIS A 139 -15.49 10.99 -3.12
N ARG A 140 -14.94 10.73 -4.31
CA ARG A 140 -14.73 11.72 -5.38
C ARG A 140 -15.85 11.77 -6.41
N GLN A 141 -16.97 11.07 -6.15
CA GLN A 141 -18.13 10.95 -7.03
C GLN A 141 -17.82 10.38 -8.43
N GLN A 142 -16.78 9.56 -8.52
CA GLN A 142 -16.35 8.91 -9.76
C GLN A 142 -17.03 7.56 -9.90
N LEU A 143 -18.34 7.60 -10.14
CA LEU A 143 -19.20 6.41 -10.02
C LEU A 143 -18.95 5.40 -11.12
N GLU A 144 -18.70 5.88 -12.34
CA GLU A 144 -18.39 5.02 -13.49
C GLU A 144 -17.15 4.17 -13.22
N HIS A 145 -16.10 4.77 -12.64
CA HIS A 145 -14.89 4.05 -12.26
C HIS A 145 -15.13 3.10 -11.09
N ALA A 146 -15.93 3.49 -10.09
CA ALA A 146 -16.31 2.61 -8.99
C ALA A 146 -17.06 1.36 -9.48
N PHE A 147 -18.04 1.51 -10.37
CA PHE A 147 -18.79 0.40 -10.93
C PHE A 147 -17.96 -0.49 -11.86
N ALA A 148 -17.05 0.10 -12.64
CA ALA A 148 -16.10 -0.67 -13.44
C ALA A 148 -15.23 -1.56 -12.55
N LEU A 149 -14.68 -1.02 -11.45
CA LEU A 149 -13.88 -1.78 -10.48
C LEU A 149 -14.69 -2.89 -9.78
N ILE A 150 -15.94 -2.63 -9.41
CA ILE A 150 -16.82 -3.66 -8.82
C ILE A 150 -17.11 -4.79 -9.81
N SER A 151 -17.36 -4.44 -11.08
CA SER A 151 -17.59 -5.41 -12.15
C SER A 151 -16.34 -6.26 -12.40
N GLU A 152 -15.17 -5.63 -12.37
CA GLU A 152 -13.88 -6.31 -12.48
C GLU A 152 -13.64 -7.26 -11.30
N MET A 153 -13.92 -6.84 -10.06
CA MET A 153 -13.90 -7.70 -8.87
C MET A 153 -14.74 -8.97 -9.05
N ARG A 154 -15.98 -8.81 -9.52
CA ARG A 154 -16.90 -9.93 -9.78
C ARG A 154 -16.36 -10.88 -10.85
N SER A 155 -15.79 -10.32 -11.93
CA SER A 155 -15.18 -11.12 -13.01
C SER A 155 -14.00 -11.97 -12.51
N GLN A 156 -13.30 -11.49 -11.48
CA GLN A 156 -12.18 -12.16 -10.83
C GLN A 156 -12.61 -13.10 -9.69
N ARG A 157 -13.92 -13.35 -9.54
CA ARG A 157 -14.52 -14.15 -8.46
C ARG A 157 -14.24 -13.62 -7.05
N LEU A 158 -13.94 -12.33 -6.92
CA LEU A 158 -13.85 -11.65 -5.64
C LEU A 158 -15.24 -11.14 -5.25
N SER A 159 -15.65 -11.39 -4.00
CA SER A 159 -16.96 -10.95 -3.51
C SER A 159 -16.87 -9.51 -3.02
N PRO A 160 -17.62 -8.56 -3.61
CA PRO A 160 -17.83 -7.24 -3.02
C PRO A 160 -18.38 -7.40 -1.60
N ASP A 161 -17.87 -6.61 -0.66
CA ASP A 161 -18.36 -6.61 0.72
C ASP A 161 -19.46 -5.56 0.94
N GLU A 162 -20.07 -5.57 2.13
CA GLU A 162 -21.08 -4.60 2.54
C GLU A 162 -20.57 -3.15 2.43
N PHE A 163 -19.26 -2.95 2.64
CA PHE A 163 -18.60 -1.67 2.49
C PHE A 163 -18.69 -1.18 1.04
N THR A 164 -18.37 -2.04 0.07
CA THR A 164 -18.43 -1.77 -1.37
C THR A 164 -19.83 -1.31 -1.81
N PHE A 165 -20.88 -1.98 -1.33
CA PHE A 165 -22.26 -1.62 -1.64
C PHE A 165 -22.73 -0.35 -0.92
N THR A 166 -22.30 -0.12 0.32
CA THR A 166 -22.64 1.10 1.07
C THR A 166 -22.15 2.36 0.33
N PHE A 167 -20.95 2.30 -0.26
CA PHE A 167 -20.42 3.40 -1.06
C PHE A 167 -21.12 3.54 -2.40
N ALA A 168 -21.49 2.44 -3.07
CA ALA A 168 -22.25 2.47 -4.32
C ALA A 168 -23.66 3.06 -4.12
N VAL A 169 -24.34 2.73 -3.01
CA VAL A 169 -25.66 3.27 -2.67
C VAL A 169 -25.56 4.76 -2.32
N ALA A 170 -24.64 5.14 -1.43
CA ALA A 170 -24.42 6.55 -1.07
C ALA A 170 -23.99 7.42 -2.27
N ALA A 171 -23.36 6.80 -3.27
CA ALA A 171 -23.03 7.42 -4.54
C ALA A 171 -24.27 7.65 -5.42
N CYS A 172 -25.15 6.65 -5.55
CA CYS A 172 -26.36 6.74 -6.37
C CYS A 172 -27.38 7.70 -5.79
N GLU A 173 -27.50 7.77 -4.46
CA GLU A 173 -28.31 8.78 -3.76
C GLU A 173 -27.92 10.21 -4.13
N ARG A 174 -26.62 10.47 -4.36
CA ARG A 174 -26.10 11.80 -4.71
C ARG A 174 -26.22 12.14 -6.20
N ARG A 175 -26.28 11.13 -7.08
CA ARG A 175 -26.52 11.31 -8.53
C ARG A 175 -28.01 11.36 -8.91
N GLY A 176 -28.89 10.82 -8.07
CA GLY A 176 -30.32 10.66 -8.38
C GLY A 176 -30.65 9.42 -9.24
N ASP A 177 -29.64 8.63 -9.61
CA ASP A 177 -29.75 7.45 -10.48
C ASP A 177 -29.97 6.15 -9.68
N TRP A 178 -31.07 6.09 -8.93
CA TRP A 178 -31.52 4.88 -8.23
C TRP A 178 -31.67 3.60 -9.08
N PRO A 179 -32.04 3.63 -10.38
CA PRO A 179 -32.35 2.39 -11.11
C PRO A 179 -31.13 1.56 -11.52
N GLU A 180 -29.94 2.15 -11.60
CA GLU A 180 -28.76 1.48 -12.19
C GLU A 180 -27.91 0.73 -11.14
N ALA A 181 -28.03 1.12 -9.87
CA ALA A 181 -27.29 0.53 -8.74
C ALA A 181 -27.72 -0.91 -8.36
N LEU A 182 -28.90 -1.33 -8.80
CA LEU A 182 -29.59 -2.55 -8.37
C LEU A 182 -29.68 -3.65 -9.44
N ARG A 183 -29.02 -3.47 -10.60
CA ARG A 183 -28.88 -4.51 -11.63
C ARG A 183 -27.53 -5.20 -11.57
#